data_AF-A0A2P5FFJ3-F1
#
_entry.id   AF-A0A2P5FFJ3-F1
#
_cell.length_a   1.000
_cell.length_b   1.000
_cell.length_c   1.000
_cell.angle_alpha   90.00
_cell.angle_beta   90.00
_cell.angle_gamma   90.00
#
_symmetry.space_group_name_H-M   'P 1'
#
loop_
_entity.id
_entity.type
_entity.pdbx_description
1 polymer ?
#
loop_
_entity_poly.entity_id
_entity_poly.type
_entity_poly.pdbx_seq_one_letter_code
_entity_poly.pdbx_strand_id
1 'polypeptide(L)'
;MAKAKTVENWLKKRHFLCYELPTDITKLVSLRHLDIYGKHLTHMPYGVSQLTNLHTLSYFPLSGDTDNVPGHSAQLNELMPLNDSRGKLKISNLRHGEDALLESKAANLKKKKHL
;
A
#
# COMPACT_ATOMS: atom_id res chain seq x y z
N MET A 1 9.36 26.67 -18.11
CA MET A 1 9.88 26.78 -16.73
C MET A 1 8.95 26.08 -15.72
N ALA A 2 8.78 24.75 -15.82
CA ALA A 2 7.75 24.02 -15.06
C ALA A 2 8.29 22.82 -14.24
N LYS A 3 9.58 22.80 -13.90
CA LYS A 3 10.20 21.70 -13.12
C LYS A 3 10.52 22.05 -11.66
N ALA A 4 10.46 23.33 -11.27
CA ALA A 4 10.80 23.78 -9.91
C ALA A 4 9.63 23.69 -8.91
N LYS A 5 8.37 23.85 -9.36
CA LYS A 5 7.19 23.87 -8.47
C LYS A 5 6.92 22.54 -7.78
N THR A 6 7.24 21.41 -8.41
CA THR A 6 6.99 20.10 -7.83
C THR A 6 7.88 19.86 -6.61
N VAL A 7 9.17 20.19 -6.70
CA VAL A 7 10.16 19.97 -5.62
C VAL A 7 9.91 20.90 -4.42
N GLU A 8 9.51 22.15 -4.68
CA GLU A 8 9.14 23.10 -3.61
C GLU A 8 7.86 22.67 -2.88
N ASN A 9 6.93 22.00 -3.55
CA ASN A 9 5.75 21.42 -2.91
C ASN A 9 6.10 20.22 -2.00
N TRP A 10 7.15 19.46 -2.31
CA TRP A 10 7.66 18.40 -1.41
C TRP A 10 8.24 18.98 -0.11
N LEU A 11 8.93 20.13 -0.19
CA LEU A 11 9.55 20.76 0.96
C LEU A 11 8.56 21.48 1.88
N LYS A 12 7.43 21.98 1.35
CA LYS A 12 6.37 22.65 2.15
C LYS A 12 5.45 21.68 2.89
N LYS A 13 5.36 20.41 2.48
CA LYS A 13 4.62 19.35 3.19
C LYS A 13 5.41 18.71 4.34
N ARG A 14 6.54 19.30 4.74
CA ARG A 14 7.41 18.83 5.81
C ARG A 14 6.86 19.21 7.20
N HIS A 15 5.67 18.69 7.51
CA HIS A 15 5.25 18.40 8.87
C HIS A 15 5.27 16.88 9.00
N PHE A 16 5.95 16.37 10.04
CA PHE A 16 6.43 15.00 10.28
C PHE A 16 5.41 13.84 10.28
N LEU A 17 4.45 13.79 9.36
CA LEU A 17 3.45 12.74 9.26
C LEU A 17 3.34 12.33 7.78
N CYS A 18 4.09 11.30 7.37
CA CYS A 18 3.99 10.77 6.01
C CYS A 18 2.65 10.04 5.90
N TYR A 19 1.63 10.72 5.36
CA TYR A 19 0.28 10.18 5.23
C TYR A 19 0.10 9.26 4.02
N GLU A 20 0.96 9.38 3.00
CA GLU A 20 0.82 8.72 1.70
C GLU A 20 2.20 8.36 1.15
N LEU A 21 2.32 7.19 0.51
CA LEU A 21 3.51 6.87 -0.28
C LEU A 21 3.41 7.53 -1.67
N PRO A 22 4.52 7.96 -2.26
CA PRO A 22 4.52 8.40 -3.66
C PRO A 22 4.01 7.29 -4.57
N THR A 23 3.14 7.61 -5.52
CA THR A 23 2.69 6.66 -6.55
C THR A 23 3.84 6.08 -7.37
N ASP A 24 4.94 6.84 -7.51
CA ASP A 24 6.18 6.40 -8.17
C ASP A 24 6.87 5.21 -7.48
N ILE A 25 6.51 4.87 -6.24
CA ILE A 25 7.05 3.67 -5.57
C ILE A 25 6.76 2.39 -6.38
N THR A 26 5.63 2.38 -7.10
CA THR A 26 5.20 1.26 -7.97
C THR A 26 6.18 0.97 -9.12
N LYS A 27 7.01 1.96 -9.49
CA LYS A 27 8.05 1.81 -10.52
C LYS A 27 9.28 1.06 -10.02
N LEU A 28 9.42 0.85 -8.71
CA LEU A 28 10.53 0.13 -8.11
C LEU A 28 10.33 -1.39 -8.22
N VAL A 29 10.25 -1.91 -9.45
CA VAL A 29 9.96 -3.35 -9.71
C VAL A 29 11.01 -4.31 -9.12
N SER A 30 12.22 -3.82 -8.81
CA SER A 30 13.29 -4.58 -8.14
C SER A 30 13.29 -4.42 -6.61
N LEU A 31 12.30 -3.72 -6.04
CA LEU A 31 12.16 -3.54 -4.60
C LEU A 31 11.86 -4.89 -3.94
N ARG A 32 12.71 -5.29 -3.00
CA ARG A 32 12.60 -6.57 -2.28
C ARG A 32 11.99 -6.42 -0.89
N HIS A 33 12.22 -5.30 -0.24
CA HIS A 33 11.77 -5.06 1.13
C HIS A 33 11.15 -3.68 1.22
N LEU A 34 9.88 -3.63 1.61
CA LEU A 34 9.15 -2.41 1.93
C LEU A 34 8.69 -2.50 3.38
N ASP A 35 9.51 -1.96 4.27
CA ASP A 35 9.23 -1.94 5.70
C ASP A 35 8.73 -0.55 6.11
N ILE A 36 7.46 -0.46 6.51
CA ILE A 36 6.77 0.79 6.82
C ILE A 36 6.55 0.85 8.33
N TYR A 37 7.43 1.59 9.01
CA TYR A 37 7.31 1.87 10.44
C TYR A 37 6.51 3.15 10.67
N GLY A 38 5.25 3.02 11.07
CA GLY A 38 4.42 4.15 11.48
C GLY A 38 2.94 3.93 11.18
N LYS A 39 2.05 4.35 12.09
CA LYS A 39 0.60 4.26 11.92
C LYS A 39 0.00 5.43 11.13
N HIS A 40 0.84 6.21 10.45
CA HIS A 40 0.40 7.45 9.80
C HIS A 40 0.06 7.26 8.32
N LEU A 41 0.50 6.16 7.70
CA LEU A 41 0.11 5.83 6.33
C LEU A 41 -1.40 5.52 6.29
N THR A 42 -2.16 6.33 5.56
CA THR A 42 -3.63 6.21 5.50
C THR A 42 -4.07 5.20 4.44
N HIS A 43 -3.31 5.09 3.34
CA HIS A 43 -3.56 4.14 2.27
C HIS A 43 -2.26 3.78 1.53
N MET A 44 -2.24 2.62 0.90
CA MET A 44 -1.21 2.25 -0.08
C MET A 44 -1.52 2.86 -1.45
N PRO A 45 -0.50 3.21 -2.25
CA PRO A 45 -0.73 3.74 -3.60
C PRO A 45 -1.22 2.63 -4.52
N TYR A 46 -2.15 2.96 -5.41
CA TYR A 46 -2.61 2.03 -6.45
C TYR A 46 -1.45 1.53 -7.31
N GLY A 47 -1.42 0.23 -7.60
CA GLY A 47 -0.38 -0.41 -8.42
C GLY A 47 0.76 -1.06 -7.61
N VAL A 48 0.62 -1.22 -6.29
CA VAL A 48 1.57 -2.00 -5.46
C VAL A 48 1.72 -3.45 -5.94
N SER A 49 0.71 -3.99 -6.61
CA SER A 49 0.78 -5.28 -7.32
C SER A 49 1.91 -5.38 -8.36
N GLN A 50 2.43 -4.25 -8.87
CA GLN A 50 3.55 -4.20 -9.81
C GLN A 50 4.91 -4.48 -9.16
N LEU A 51 5.00 -4.45 -7.83
CA LEU A 51 6.20 -4.77 -7.08
C LEU A 51 6.42 -6.30 -7.01
N THR A 52 6.60 -6.92 -8.17
CA THR A 52 6.62 -8.38 -8.34
C THR A 52 7.78 -9.07 -7.60
N ASN A 53 8.88 -8.36 -7.33
CA ASN A 53 10.01 -8.89 -6.56
C ASN A 53 9.93 -8.59 -5.05
N LEU A 54 8.79 -8.08 -4.57
CA LEU A 54 8.64 -7.71 -3.16
C LEU A 54 8.50 -8.96 -2.28
N HIS A 55 9.51 -9.19 -1.43
CA HIS A 55 9.58 -10.30 -0.48
C HIS A 55 9.18 -9.91 0.93
N THR A 56 9.13 -8.62 1.28
CA THR A 56 8.74 -8.19 2.62
C THR A 56 7.86 -6.95 2.53
N LEU A 57 6.69 -7.03 3.15
CA LEU A 57 5.77 -5.93 3.33
C LEU A 57 5.21 -6.01 4.75
N SER A 58 5.47 -5.00 5.58
CA SER A 58 5.06 -5.01 7.00
C SER A 58 3.71 -4.35 7.27
N TYR A 59 3.26 -3.42 6.42
CA TYR A 59 2.01 -2.68 6.61
C TYR A 59 1.28 -2.40 5.29
N PHE A 60 -0.04 -2.68 5.25
CA PHE A 60 -0.91 -2.43 4.10
C PHE A 60 -2.24 -1.81 4.56
N PRO A 61 -2.30 -0.49 4.79
CA PRO A 61 -3.56 0.20 5.06
C PRO A 61 -4.40 0.32 3.78
N LEU A 62 -5.68 -0.03 3.88
CA LEU A 62 -6.68 0.28 2.87
C LEU A 62 -7.20 1.71 3.04
N SER A 63 -7.65 2.32 1.93
CA SER A 63 -8.38 3.58 2.02
C SER A 63 -9.74 3.37 2.71
N GLY A 64 -10.09 4.28 3.60
CA GLY A 64 -11.42 4.29 4.23
C GLY A 64 -12.51 4.75 3.25
N ASP A 65 -13.76 4.68 3.69
CA ASP A 65 -14.91 5.03 2.84
C ASP A 65 -14.93 6.50 2.40
N THR A 66 -14.25 7.39 3.13
CA THR A 66 -14.21 8.83 2.89
C THR A 66 -13.29 9.25 1.75
N ASP A 67 -12.27 8.45 1.42
CA ASP A 67 -11.18 8.84 0.53
C ASP A 67 -10.99 7.85 -0.63
N ASN A 68 -12.05 7.12 -0.98
CA ASN A 68 -12.08 6.20 -2.13
C ASN A 68 -12.13 6.97 -3.45
N VAL A 69 -11.01 7.57 -3.84
CA VAL A 69 -10.80 8.03 -5.22
C VAL A 69 -10.34 6.82 -6.05
N PRO A 70 -11.12 6.36 -7.05
CA PRO A 70 -10.74 5.24 -7.88
C PRO A 70 -9.34 5.42 -8.48
N GLY A 71 -8.52 4.38 -8.41
CA GLY A 71 -7.15 4.38 -8.97
C GLY A 71 -6.11 5.21 -8.21
N HIS A 72 -6.44 5.77 -7.03
CA HIS A 72 -5.45 6.46 -6.18
C HIS A 72 -4.90 5.56 -5.08
N SER A 73 -5.76 4.74 -4.47
CA SER A 73 -5.39 3.81 -3.40
C SER A 73 -5.42 2.36 -3.83
N ALA A 74 -4.51 1.56 -3.27
CA ALA A 74 -4.49 0.13 -3.47
C ALA A 74 -5.71 -0.53 -2.84
N GLN A 75 -6.21 -1.55 -3.53
CA GLN A 75 -7.25 -2.45 -3.04
C GLN A 75 -6.61 -3.73 -2.49
N LEU A 76 -7.36 -4.48 -1.66
CA LEU A 76 -6.81 -5.67 -1.02
C LEU A 76 -6.38 -6.75 -2.03
N ASN A 77 -7.05 -6.83 -3.19
CA ASN A 77 -6.68 -7.72 -4.29
C ASN A 77 -5.26 -7.46 -4.85
N GLU A 78 -4.69 -6.27 -4.65
CA GLU A 78 -3.31 -5.97 -5.07
C GLU A 78 -2.27 -6.72 -4.24
N LEU A 79 -2.65 -7.27 -3.09
CA LEU A 79 -1.80 -8.19 -2.34
C LEU A 79 -1.73 -9.58 -2.98
N MET A 80 -2.66 -9.95 -3.86
CA MET A 80 -2.70 -11.29 -4.49
C MET A 80 -1.36 -11.69 -5.14
N PRO A 81 -0.71 -10.86 -5.99
CA PRO A 81 0.59 -11.21 -6.58
C PRO A 81 1.74 -11.23 -5.56
N LEU A 82 1.59 -10.58 -4.41
CA LEU A 82 2.62 -10.49 -3.36
C LEU A 82 2.62 -11.72 -2.44
N ASN A 83 2.65 -12.92 -3.02
CA ASN A 83 2.56 -14.21 -2.29
C ASN A 83 3.83 -14.58 -1.53
N ASP A 84 4.97 -14.02 -1.91
CA ASP A 84 6.27 -14.25 -1.28
C ASP A 84 6.59 -13.25 -0.17
N SER A 85 5.60 -12.49 0.31
CA SER A 85 5.75 -11.65 1.48
C SER A 85 6.03 -12.51 2.71
N ARG A 86 7.26 -12.39 3.23
CA ARG A 86 7.73 -13.05 4.45
C ARG A 86 7.62 -12.09 5.63
N GLY A 87 7.13 -12.59 6.75
CA GLY A 87 7.05 -11.84 8.00
C GLY A 87 5.64 -11.36 8.30
N LYS A 88 5.52 -10.51 9.33
CA LYS A 88 4.22 -10.07 9.85
C LYS A 88 3.65 -8.94 8.99
N LEU A 89 2.65 -9.22 8.17
CA LEU A 89 1.86 -8.20 7.48
C LEU A 89 0.73 -7.73 8.38
N LYS A 90 0.69 -6.42 8.63
CA LYS A 90 -0.47 -5.78 9.25
C LYS A 90 -1.34 -5.13 8.18
N ILE A 91 -2.63 -5.47 8.16
CA ILE A 91 -3.64 -4.84 7.30
C ILE A 91 -4.56 -4.01 8.21
N SER A 92 -4.93 -2.80 7.79
CA SER A 92 -5.85 -1.92 8.53
C SER A 92 -6.91 -1.33 7.61
N ASN A 93 -7.99 -0.80 8.20
CA ASN A 93 -9.16 -0.28 7.51
C ASN A 93 -9.88 -1.32 6.63
N LEU A 94 -9.80 -2.60 7.02
CA LEU A 94 -10.64 -3.64 6.46
C LEU A 94 -12.10 -3.32 6.77
N ARG A 95 -12.93 -3.37 5.74
CA ARG A 95 -14.39 -3.32 5.89
C ARG A 95 -14.84 -4.50 6.75
N HIS A 96 -15.95 -4.35 7.47
CA HIS A 96 -16.50 -5.41 8.32
C HIS A 96 -17.58 -6.19 7.54
N GLY A 97 -17.86 -7.43 7.97
CA GLY A 97 -18.94 -8.22 7.39
C GLY A 97 -18.54 -9.01 6.12
N GLU A 98 -19.51 -9.21 5.23
CA GLU A 98 -19.33 -10.04 4.02
C GLU A 98 -18.28 -9.47 3.05
N ASP A 99 -18.17 -8.14 2.96
CA ASP A 99 -17.15 -7.46 2.15
C ASP A 99 -15.73 -7.82 2.57
N ALA A 100 -15.48 -7.88 3.88
CA ALA A 100 -14.19 -8.31 4.45
C ALA A 100 -13.82 -9.73 3.98
N LEU A 101 -14.81 -10.62 3.94
CA LEU A 101 -14.63 -12.01 3.55
C LEU A 101 -14.39 -12.13 2.03
N LEU A 102 -15.08 -11.34 1.22
CA LEU A 102 -14.88 -11.28 -0.22
C LEU A 102 -13.49 -10.74 -0.57
N GLU A 103 -13.09 -9.61 0.03
CA GLU A 103 -11.80 -9.00 -0.19
C GLU A 103 -10.66 -9.90 0.27
N SER A 104 -10.76 -10.50 1.46
CA SER A 104 -9.72 -11.41 1.99
C SER A 104 -9.56 -12.67 1.14
N LYS A 105 -10.66 -13.18 0.55
CA LYS A 105 -10.62 -14.26 -0.46
C LYS A 105 -9.92 -13.79 -1.73
N ALA A 106 -10.27 -12.60 -2.24
CA ALA A 106 -9.64 -12.02 -3.44
C ALA A 106 -8.13 -11.80 -3.25
N ALA A 107 -7.71 -11.37 -2.07
CA ALA A 107 -6.30 -11.20 -1.71
C ALA A 107 -5.58 -12.52 -1.38
N ASN A 108 -6.32 -13.64 -1.35
CA ASN A 108 -5.81 -14.97 -1.09
C ASN A 108 -5.04 -15.09 0.25
N LEU A 109 -5.42 -14.30 1.27
CA LEU A 109 -4.66 -14.19 2.52
C LEU A 109 -4.49 -15.54 3.23
N LYS A 110 -5.50 -16.42 3.15
CA LYS A 110 -5.46 -17.77 3.75
C LYS A 110 -4.40 -18.70 3.16
N LYS A 111 -3.94 -18.46 1.92
CA LYS A 111 -2.92 -19.29 1.26
C LYS A 111 -1.51 -18.72 1.38
N LYS A 112 -1.34 -17.52 1.94
CA LYS A 112 -0.03 -16.91 2.16
C LYS A 112 0.59 -17.56 3.40
N LYS A 113 1.43 -18.58 3.16
CA LYS A 113 2.04 -19.43 4.20
C LYS A 113 3.02 -18.70 5.14
N HIS A 114 3.40 -17.48 4.77
CA HIS A 114 4.46 -16.71 5.44
C HIS A 114 3.95 -15.43 6.11
N LEU A 115 2.61 -15.26 6.16
CA LEU A 115 1.89 -14.20 6.88
C LEU A 115 1.37 -14.66 8.23
#